data_AF-A0A7C3TAY4-F1
#
_entry.id   AF-A0A7C3TAY4-F1
#
_cell.length_a   1.000
_cell.length_b   1.000
_cell.length_c   1.000
_cell.angle_alpha   90.00
_cell.angle_beta   90.00
_cell.angle_gamma   90.00
#
_symmetry.space_group_name_H-M   'P 1'
#
loop_
_entity.id
_entity.type
_entity.pdbx_description
1 polymer ?
#
loop_
_entity_poly.entity_id
_entity_poly.type
_entity_poly.pdbx_seq_one_letter_code
_entity_poly.pdbx_strand_id
1 'polypeptide(L)'
;QAAGALVYYLTAYTVMTAGAFGVVALLSGKGDSNANVHDMRGLGFRFPWIGAAMTLFMVSLAGFPPTAGFFAKFYLFSAAVQKGHVLLVVIAAINSVISVYYYLRVAVIMYMYRREEEAPSLPARFYAPMGISVGLAAVAVLVLGLIPTHLLDLARQSAMLALRPW
;
A
#
# COMPACT_ATOMS: atom_id res chain seq x y z
N GLN A 1 -3.24 -12.42 -20.64
CA GLN A 1 -2.60 -11.12 -20.33
C GLN A 1 -3.38 -10.32 -19.26
N ALA A 2 -4.67 -10.03 -19.45
CA ALA A 2 -5.47 -9.27 -18.48
C ALA A 2 -5.59 -9.92 -17.08
N ALA A 3 -5.81 -11.25 -17.00
CA ALA A 3 -5.92 -11.95 -15.72
C ALA A 3 -4.64 -11.86 -14.88
N GLY A 4 -3.45 -11.96 -15.49
CA GLY A 4 -2.17 -11.79 -14.79
C GLY A 4 -1.96 -10.36 -14.26
N ALA A 5 -2.40 -9.34 -15.01
CA ALA A 5 -2.38 -7.95 -14.55
C ALA A 5 -3.31 -7.72 -13.35
N LEU A 6 -4.50 -8.34 -13.36
CA LEU A 6 -5.43 -8.28 -12.23
C LEU A 6 -4.87 -8.97 -10.98
N VAL A 7 -4.28 -10.16 -11.13
CA VAL A 7 -3.65 -10.88 -10.01
C VAL A 7 -2.49 -10.06 -9.43
N TYR A 8 -1.61 -9.51 -10.27
CA TYR A 8 -0.54 -8.61 -9.81
C TYR A 8 -1.11 -7.41 -9.05
N TYR A 9 -2.17 -6.77 -9.58
CA TYR A 9 -2.82 -5.64 -8.94
C TYR A 9 -3.37 -6.00 -7.55
N LEU A 10 -4.10 -7.12 -7.44
CA LEU A 10 -4.68 -7.57 -6.19
C LEU A 10 -3.59 -7.93 -5.16
N THR A 11 -2.55 -8.65 -5.57
CA THR A 11 -1.43 -8.99 -4.69
C THR A 11 -0.74 -7.74 -4.16
N ALA A 12 -0.38 -6.80 -5.04
CA ALA A 12 0.23 -5.54 -4.63
C ALA A 12 -0.70 -4.76 -3.68
N TYR A 13 -2.00 -4.67 -4.03
CA TYR A 13 -3.00 -3.98 -3.22
C TYR A 13 -3.13 -4.58 -1.83
N THR A 14 -3.23 -5.90 -1.71
CA THR A 14 -3.30 -6.60 -0.42
C THR A 14 -2.06 -6.34 0.43
N VAL A 15 -0.85 -6.43 -0.15
CA VAL A 15 0.40 -6.20 0.60
C VAL A 15 0.45 -4.76 1.12
N MET A 16 0.14 -3.77 0.28
CA MET A 16 0.14 -2.36 0.66
C MET A 16 -0.89 -2.06 1.76
N THR A 17 -2.12 -2.54 1.59
CA THR A 17 -3.23 -2.30 2.53
C THR A 17 -3.00 -3.01 3.85
N ALA A 18 -2.60 -4.29 3.83
CA ALA A 18 -2.27 -5.04 5.04
C ALA A 18 -1.10 -4.39 5.81
N GLY A 19 -0.06 -3.92 5.10
CA GLY A 19 1.04 -3.18 5.70
C GLY A 19 0.57 -1.88 6.37
N ALA A 20 -0.24 -1.08 5.67
CA ALA A 20 -0.77 0.19 6.20
C ALA A 20 -1.66 -0.04 7.43
N PHE A 21 -2.59 -1.00 7.38
CA PHE A 21 -3.42 -1.37 8.52
C PHE A 21 -2.61 -1.98 9.66
N GLY A 22 -1.53 -2.72 9.36
CA GLY A 22 -0.58 -3.20 10.36
C GLY A 22 0.09 -2.07 11.12
N VAL A 23 0.45 -0.98 10.43
CA VAL A 23 0.96 0.25 11.08
C VAL A 23 -0.12 0.89 11.95
N VAL A 24 -1.34 1.05 11.43
CA VAL A 24 -2.44 1.62 12.23
C VAL A 24 -2.66 0.78 13.50
N ALA A 25 -2.73 -0.54 13.37
CA ALA A 25 -2.92 -1.44 14.50
C ALA A 25 -1.75 -1.42 15.50
N LEU A 26 -0.51 -1.18 15.03
CA LEU A 26 0.65 -0.99 15.91
C LEU A 26 0.54 0.32 16.72
N LEU A 27 0.02 1.37 16.10
CA LEU A 27 -0.06 2.70 16.69
C LEU A 27 -1.33 2.90 17.54
N SER A 28 -2.37 2.10 17.31
CA SER A 28 -3.58 2.07 18.14
C SER A 28 -3.29 1.44 19.50
N GLY A 29 -3.41 2.25 20.57
CA GLY A 29 -3.29 1.77 21.95
C GLY A 29 -4.48 0.91 22.39
N LYS A 30 -4.28 0.07 23.43
CA LYS A 30 -5.40 -0.64 24.06
C LYS A 30 -6.39 0.38 24.66
N GLY A 31 -7.61 0.42 24.12
CA GLY A 31 -8.71 1.24 24.63
C GLY A 31 -9.05 2.46 23.78
N ASP A 32 -8.29 2.74 22.71
CA ASP A 32 -8.63 3.79 21.75
C ASP A 32 -9.69 3.27 20.78
N SER A 33 -10.96 3.55 21.08
CA SER A 33 -12.11 3.19 20.23
C SER A 33 -12.24 4.11 19.00
N ASN A 34 -11.52 5.23 18.98
CA ASN A 34 -11.55 6.23 17.90
C ASN A 34 -10.17 6.38 17.26
N ALA A 35 -9.82 5.49 16.32
CA ALA A 35 -8.62 5.67 15.51
C ALA A 35 -8.80 6.86 14.55
N ASN A 36 -8.29 8.04 14.91
CA ASN A 36 -8.29 9.22 14.06
C ASN A 36 -6.94 9.34 13.33
N VAL A 37 -6.97 9.73 12.05
CA VAL A 37 -5.74 10.06 11.30
C VAL A 37 -4.93 11.15 12.02
N HIS A 38 -5.59 12.04 12.77
CA HIS A 38 -4.92 13.06 13.57
C HIS A 38 -4.11 12.50 14.76
N ASP A 39 -4.35 11.27 15.20
CA ASP A 39 -3.58 10.64 16.27
C ASP A 39 -2.18 10.24 15.78
N MET A 40 -1.98 10.25 14.45
CA MET A 40 -0.71 9.96 13.81
C MET A 40 0.27 11.14 13.79
N ARG A 41 -0.14 12.33 14.26
CA ARG A 41 0.68 13.54 14.28
C ARG A 41 2.02 13.31 15.01
N GLY A 42 3.12 13.68 14.36
CA GLY A 42 4.48 13.58 14.92
C GLY A 42 5.01 12.15 15.11
N LEU A 43 4.21 11.11 14.86
CA LEU A 43 4.66 9.72 15.04
C LEU A 43 5.72 9.30 14.02
N GLY A 44 5.79 9.98 12.87
CA GLY A 44 6.83 9.74 11.87
C GLY A 44 8.24 10.02 12.41
N PHE A 45 8.41 11.03 13.26
CA PHE A 45 9.71 11.32 13.90
C PHE A 45 9.97 10.48 15.14
N ARG A 46 8.94 10.14 15.91
CA ARG A 46 9.09 9.33 17.12
C ARG A 46 9.41 7.86 16.80
N PHE A 47 8.78 7.32 15.77
CA PHE A 47 8.96 5.94 15.31
C PHE A 47 9.34 5.92 13.82
N PRO A 48 10.58 6.31 13.46
CA PRO A 48 10.98 6.56 12.07
C PRO A 48 10.81 5.34 11.16
N TRP A 49 11.06 4.13 11.66
CA TRP A 49 10.88 2.91 10.87
C TRP A 49 9.41 2.64 10.52
N ILE A 50 8.51 2.82 11.49
CA ILE A 50 7.06 2.63 11.31
C ILE A 50 6.50 3.74 10.41
N GLY A 51 6.94 4.99 10.63
CA GLY A 51 6.59 6.13 9.80
C GLY A 51 7.05 5.99 8.34
N ALA A 52 8.27 5.51 8.13
CA ALA A 52 8.80 5.25 6.79
C ALA A 52 8.01 4.14 6.08
N ALA A 53 7.69 3.05 6.78
CA ALA A 53 6.86 1.97 6.24
C ALA A 53 5.46 2.46 5.84
N MET A 54 4.79 3.20 6.73
CA MET A 54 3.47 3.79 6.42
C MET A 54 3.53 4.70 5.21
N THR A 55 4.56 5.55 5.13
CA THR A 55 4.74 6.47 4.00
C THR A 55 4.97 5.70 2.71
N LEU A 56 5.79 4.65 2.73
CA LEU A 56 5.99 3.77 1.59
C LEU A 56 4.66 3.16 1.12
N PHE A 57 3.82 2.67 2.04
CA PHE A 57 2.51 2.13 1.68
C PHE A 57 1.57 3.18 1.08
N MET A 58 1.52 4.38 1.68
CA MET A 58 0.69 5.47 1.16
C MET A 58 1.16 5.95 -0.22
N VAL A 59 2.47 6.13 -0.40
CA VAL A 59 3.08 6.51 -1.69
C VAL A 59 2.85 5.41 -2.74
N SER A 60 2.92 4.15 -2.33
CA SER A 60 2.64 3.02 -3.21
C SER A 60 1.16 2.94 -3.60
N LEU A 61 0.22 3.15 -2.67
CA LEU A 61 -1.22 3.23 -2.96
C LEU A 61 -1.57 4.41 -3.87
N ALA A 62 -0.91 5.55 -3.68
CA ALA A 62 -0.99 6.70 -4.59
C ALA A 62 -0.49 6.33 -5.99
N GLY A 63 0.48 5.42 -6.10
CA GLY A 63 0.98 4.89 -7.36
C GLY A 63 2.16 5.69 -7.90
N PHE A 64 3.06 6.16 -7.04
CA PHE A 64 4.29 6.82 -7.48
C PHE A 64 5.33 5.80 -7.97
N PRO A 65 6.01 6.04 -9.11
CA PRO A 65 7.19 5.27 -9.48
C PRO A 65 8.31 5.44 -8.44
N PRO A 66 9.10 4.40 -8.08
CA PRO A 66 9.13 3.01 -8.59
C PRO A 66 8.40 2.00 -7.66
N THR A 67 7.23 2.34 -7.12
CA THR A 67 6.52 1.45 -6.18
C THR A 67 5.66 0.37 -6.86
N ALA A 68 5.32 -0.68 -6.12
CA ALA A 68 4.44 -1.75 -6.61
C ALA A 68 3.08 -1.23 -7.11
N GLY A 69 2.50 -0.24 -6.44
CA GLY A 69 1.18 0.27 -6.83
C GLY A 69 1.18 1.05 -8.14
N PHE A 70 2.32 1.62 -8.56
CA PHE A 70 2.46 2.20 -9.90
C PHE A 70 2.35 1.11 -10.98
N PHE A 71 3.19 0.07 -10.88
CA PHE A 71 3.18 -1.04 -11.84
C PHE A 71 1.84 -1.78 -11.85
N ALA A 72 1.18 -1.88 -10.69
CA ALA A 72 -0.13 -2.48 -10.57
C ALA A 72 -1.17 -1.76 -11.42
N LYS A 73 -1.26 -0.44 -11.27
CA LYS A 73 -2.17 0.40 -12.08
C LYS A 73 -1.76 0.39 -13.54
N PHE A 74 -0.46 0.49 -13.84
CA PHE A 74 0.05 0.50 -15.21
C PHE A 74 -0.34 -0.76 -16.00
N TYR A 75 -0.09 -1.95 -15.44
CA TYR A 75 -0.46 -3.20 -16.12
C TYR A 75 -1.97 -3.38 -16.22
N LEU A 76 -2.72 -2.98 -15.18
CA LEU A 76 -4.18 -3.04 -15.21
C LEU A 76 -4.76 -2.13 -16.29
N PHE A 77 -4.28 -0.89 -16.39
CA PHE A 77 -4.71 0.08 -17.40
C PHE A 77 -4.30 -0.37 -18.80
N SER A 78 -3.07 -0.84 -18.98
CA SER A 78 -2.60 -1.37 -20.26
C SER A 78 -3.48 -2.53 -20.74
N ALA A 79 -3.81 -3.47 -19.86
CA ALA A 79 -4.69 -4.59 -20.19
C ALA A 79 -6.12 -4.14 -20.54
N ALA A 80 -6.65 -3.13 -19.85
CA ALA A 80 -7.98 -2.58 -20.13
C ALA A 80 -8.02 -1.80 -21.46
N VAL A 81 -7.00 -1.00 -21.78
CA VAL A 81 -6.88 -0.30 -23.07
C VAL A 81 -6.80 -1.31 -24.22
N GLN A 82 -6.00 -2.38 -24.08
CA GLN A 82 -5.91 -3.43 -25.10
C GLN A 82 -7.25 -4.14 -25.35
N LYS A 83 -8.17 -4.10 -24.38
CA LYS A 83 -9.54 -4.63 -24.51
C LYS A 83 -10.56 -3.58 -24.97
N GLY A 84 -10.11 -2.37 -25.32
CA GLY A 84 -10.97 -1.27 -25.80
C GLY A 84 -11.68 -0.48 -24.69
N HIS A 85 -11.39 -0.75 -23.41
CA HIS A 85 -12.05 -0.09 -22.27
C HIS A 85 -11.42 1.26 -21.91
N VAL A 86 -11.21 2.13 -22.90
CA VAL A 86 -10.51 3.42 -22.71
C VAL A 86 -11.23 4.33 -21.71
N LEU A 87 -12.57 4.42 -21.78
CA LEU A 87 -13.36 5.26 -20.86
C LEU A 87 -13.15 4.86 -19.39
N LEU A 88 -13.15 3.55 -19.10
CA LEU A 88 -12.91 3.04 -17.74
C LEU A 88 -11.49 3.39 -17.26
N VAL A 89 -10.50 3.34 -18.16
CA VAL A 89 -9.12 3.70 -17.84
C VAL A 89 -8.98 5.19 -17.53
N VAL A 90 -9.65 6.07 -18.27
CA VAL A 90 -9.65 7.52 -17.98
C VAL A 90 -10.27 7.78 -16.60
N ILE A 91 -11.42 7.18 -16.31
CA ILE A 91 -12.09 7.32 -15.00
C ILE A 91 -11.17 6.80 -13.87
N ALA A 92 -10.53 5.65 -14.08
CA ALA A 92 -9.61 5.08 -13.10
C ALA A 92 -8.35 5.94 -12.90
N ALA A 93 -7.81 6.53 -13.97
CA ALA A 93 -6.67 7.43 -13.91
C ALA A 93 -7.00 8.72 -13.14
N ILE A 94 -8.17 9.33 -13.40
CA ILE A 94 -8.63 10.51 -12.65
C ILE A 94 -8.78 10.18 -11.16
N ASN A 95 -9.43 9.06 -10.82
CA ASN A 95 -9.54 8.62 -9.43
C ASN A 95 -8.17 8.36 -8.79
N SER A 96 -7.20 7.86 -9.55
CA SER A 96 -5.84 7.70 -9.07
C SER A 96 -5.15 9.03 -8.79
N VAL A 97 -5.40 10.09 -9.57
CA VAL A 97 -4.84 11.42 -9.30
C VAL A 97 -5.49 12.02 -8.05
N ILE A 98 -6.81 11.91 -7.92
CA ILE A 98 -7.54 12.36 -6.72
C ILE A 98 -7.02 11.65 -5.47
N SER A 99 -6.67 10.36 -5.58
CA SER A 99 -6.22 9.57 -4.44
C SER A 99 -4.86 9.96 -3.89
N VAL A 100 -3.99 10.53 -4.72
CA VAL A 100 -2.71 11.08 -4.28
C VAL A 100 -2.90 12.05 -3.11
N TYR A 101 -3.92 12.91 -3.16
CA TYR A 101 -4.17 13.90 -2.11
C TYR A 101 -4.40 13.23 -0.75
N TYR A 102 -5.36 12.29 -0.65
CA TYR A 102 -5.70 11.72 0.65
C TYR A 102 -4.65 10.72 1.15
N TYR A 103 -3.91 10.03 0.29
CA TYR A 103 -2.82 9.14 0.70
C TYR A 103 -1.60 9.93 1.20
N LEU A 104 -1.14 10.94 0.47
CA LEU A 104 0.00 11.75 0.90
C LEU A 104 -0.33 12.58 2.14
N ARG A 105 -1.59 12.99 2.32
CA ARG A 105 -2.04 13.68 3.53
C ARG A 105 -1.71 12.90 4.81
N VAL A 106 -1.76 11.56 4.79
CA VAL A 106 -1.38 10.75 5.96
C VAL A 106 0.10 10.93 6.28
N ALA A 107 0.98 10.84 5.27
CA ALA A 107 2.42 11.07 5.46
C ALA A 107 2.70 12.51 5.95
N VAL A 108 2.02 13.50 5.37
CA VAL A 108 2.13 14.90 5.82
C VAL A 108 1.71 15.03 7.28
N ILE A 109 0.63 14.39 7.71
CA ILE A 109 0.19 14.41 9.12
C ILE A 109 1.25 13.80 10.04
N MET A 110 1.89 12.70 9.63
CA MET A 110 2.91 12.03 10.44
C MET A 110 4.18 12.85 10.66
N TYR A 111 4.59 13.68 9.68
CA TYR A 111 5.87 14.40 9.72
C TYR A 111 5.76 15.93 9.81
N MET A 112 4.65 16.55 9.41
CA MET A 112 4.58 18.03 9.38
C MET A 112 3.75 18.62 10.51
N TYR A 113 2.94 17.81 11.19
CA TYR A 113 2.14 18.25 12.31
C TYR A 113 2.79 17.82 13.62
N ARG A 114 2.90 18.78 14.56
CA ARG A 114 3.32 18.48 15.92
C ARG A 114 2.17 17.85 16.70
N ARG A 115 2.53 16.99 17.64
CA ARG A 115 1.60 16.46 18.64
C ARG A 115 1.64 17.37 19.86
N GLU A 116 0.47 17.77 20.33
CA GLU A 116 0.32 18.63 21.52
C GLU A 116 0.26 17.81 22.82
N GLU A 117 -0.15 16.54 22.73
CA GLU A 117 -0.29 15.62 23.87
C GLU A 117 0.78 14.50 23.86
N GLU A 118 1.07 13.92 25.03
CA GLU A 118 1.98 12.78 25.16
C GLU A 118 1.51 11.61 24.29
N ALA A 119 2.34 11.19 23.32
CA ALA A 119 1.95 10.07 22.46
C ALA A 119 1.88 8.76 23.25
N PRO A 120 0.92 7.86 22.92
CA PRO A 120 0.81 6.55 23.54
C PRO A 120 2.16 5.87 23.61
N SER A 121 2.49 5.33 24.79
CA SER A 121 3.61 4.41 24.90
C SER A 121 3.23 3.15 24.12
N LEU A 122 4.01 2.84 23.09
CA LEU A 122 3.81 1.59 22.36
C LEU A 122 4.08 0.44 23.31
N PRO A 123 3.13 -0.48 23.54
CA PRO A 123 3.35 -1.61 24.44
C PRO A 123 4.46 -2.50 23.86
N ALA A 124 5.59 -2.58 24.57
CA ALA A 124 6.81 -3.30 24.14
C ALA A 124 6.56 -4.75 23.69
N ARG A 125 5.48 -5.38 24.15
CA ARG A 125 5.13 -6.77 23.85
C ARG A 125 4.48 -7.00 22.47
N PHE A 126 3.95 -5.95 21.83
CA PHE A 126 3.33 -6.05 20.48
C PHE A 126 4.28 -5.66 19.34
N TYR A 127 5.47 -5.14 19.66
CA TYR A 127 6.42 -4.62 18.68
C TYR A 127 7.02 -5.70 17.77
N ALA A 128 7.31 -6.88 18.31
CA ALA A 128 8.10 -7.87 17.59
C ALA A 128 7.32 -8.53 16.43
N PRO A 129 6.20 -9.24 16.63
CA PRO A 129 5.55 -9.95 15.52
C PRO A 129 4.90 -9.00 14.52
N MET A 130 4.29 -7.92 14.99
CA MET A 130 3.54 -6.99 14.14
C MET A 130 4.48 -5.98 13.44
N GLY A 131 5.60 -5.61 14.08
CA GLY A 131 6.67 -4.88 13.41
C GLY A 131 7.35 -5.71 12.31
N ILE A 132 7.54 -7.01 12.54
CA ILE A 132 8.08 -7.93 11.51
C ILE A 132 7.11 -8.03 10.33
N SER A 133 5.80 -8.18 10.55
CA SER A 133 4.83 -8.27 9.44
C SER A 133 4.77 -6.99 8.61
N VAL A 134 4.83 -5.82 9.26
CA VAL A 134 4.94 -4.52 8.58
C VAL A 134 6.26 -4.41 7.80
N GLY A 135 7.38 -4.83 8.38
CA GLY A 135 8.67 -4.85 7.72
C GLY A 135 8.67 -5.75 6.48
N LEU A 136 8.11 -6.96 6.59
CA LEU A 136 7.96 -7.89 5.47
C LEU A 136 7.06 -7.31 4.37
N ALA A 137 5.95 -6.67 4.73
CA ALA A 137 5.09 -6.00 3.76
C ALA A 137 5.82 -4.85 3.05
N ALA A 138 6.63 -4.06 3.77
CA ALA A 138 7.42 -2.98 3.19
C ALA A 138 8.46 -3.51 2.20
N VAL A 139 9.19 -4.56 2.57
CA VAL A 139 10.14 -5.25 1.67
C VAL A 139 9.40 -5.81 0.45
N ALA A 140 8.25 -6.44 0.64
CA ALA A 140 7.45 -6.95 -0.47
C ALA A 140 7.02 -5.83 -1.42
N VAL A 141 6.57 -4.66 -0.94
CA VAL A 141 6.24 -3.51 -1.81
C VAL A 141 7.46 -3.05 -2.62
N LEU A 142 8.64 -2.99 -2.01
CA LEU A 142 9.87 -2.60 -2.71
C LEU A 142 10.27 -3.63 -3.76
N VAL A 143 10.26 -4.92 -3.41
CA VAL A 143 10.59 -6.01 -4.34
C VAL A 143 9.61 -6.03 -5.51
N LEU A 144 8.30 -5.90 -5.25
CA LEU A 144 7.28 -5.86 -6.29
C LEU A 144 7.37 -4.63 -7.19
N GLY A 145 7.85 -3.49 -6.67
CA GLY A 145 8.10 -2.28 -7.43
C GLY A 145 9.39 -2.35 -8.27
N LEU A 146 10.49 -2.84 -7.70
CA LEU A 146 11.79 -2.89 -8.36
C LEU A 146 11.90 -4.03 -9.38
N ILE A 147 11.24 -5.16 -9.13
CA ILE A 147 11.28 -6.35 -9.99
C ILE A 147 9.87 -6.84 -10.32
N PRO A 148 9.07 -6.04 -11.05
CA PRO A 148 7.67 -6.35 -11.32
C PRO A 148 7.48 -7.55 -12.25
N THR A 149 8.47 -7.85 -13.09
CA THR A 149 8.41 -8.88 -14.14
C THR A 149 8.27 -10.29 -13.59
N HIS A 150 9.00 -10.65 -12.52
CA HIS A 150 8.95 -12.00 -11.96
C HIS A 150 7.57 -12.35 -11.39
N LEU A 151 6.94 -11.43 -10.64
CA LEU A 151 5.58 -11.68 -10.14
C LEU A 151 4.57 -11.68 -11.29
N LEU A 152 4.72 -10.79 -12.27
CA LEU A 152 3.80 -10.73 -13.41
C LEU A 152 3.80 -12.05 -14.20
N ASP A 153 4.96 -12.68 -14.36
CA ASP A 153 5.06 -13.97 -15.07
C ASP A 153 4.47 -15.12 -14.24
N LEU A 154 4.69 -15.15 -12.92
CA LEU A 154 4.01 -16.10 -12.02
C LEU A 154 2.48 -15.91 -12.05
N ALA A 155 2.02 -14.66 -12.04
CA ALA A 155 0.61 -14.30 -12.10
C ALA A 155 -0.03 -14.69 -13.44
N ARG A 156 0.73 -14.63 -14.54
CA ARG A 156 0.28 -15.14 -15.85
C ARG A 156 0.17 -16.66 -15.84
N GLN A 157 1.15 -17.37 -15.28
CA GLN A 157 1.15 -18.82 -15.19
C GLN A 157 -0.03 -19.35 -14.35
N SER A 158 -0.27 -18.76 -13.18
CA SER A 158 -1.40 -19.14 -12.32
C SER A 158 -2.75 -18.87 -12.98
N ALA A 159 -2.90 -17.73 -13.66
CA ALA A 159 -4.12 -17.40 -14.39
C ALA A 159 -4.39 -18.35 -15.57
N MET A 160 -3.34 -18.81 -16.27
CA MET A 160 -3.49 -19.78 -17.36
C MET A 160 -3.94 -21.16 -16.84
N LEU A 161 -3.44 -21.59 -15.68
CA LEU A 161 -3.87 -22.84 -15.05
C LEU A 161 -5.33 -22.76 -14.57
N ALA A 162 -5.73 -21.65 -13.96
CA ALA A 162 -7.09 -21.46 -13.45
C ALA A 162 -8.16 -21.33 -14.54
N LEU A 163 -7.80 -20.80 -15.72
CA LEU A 163 -8.71 -20.62 -16.86
C LEU A 163 -8.65 -21.77 -17.87
N ARG A 164 -7.89 -22.84 -17.58
CA ARG A 164 -7.82 -24.01 -18.45
C ARG A 164 -9.16 -24.75 -18.36
N PRO A 165 -9.92 -24.89 -19.46
CA PRO A 165 -11.14 -25.69 -19.45
C PRO A 165 -10.76 -27.14 -19.14
N TRP A 166 -11.52 -27.76 -18.22
CA TRP A 166 -11.43 -29.18 -17.88
C TRP A 166 -11.84 -30.05 -19.07
#